data_AF-A0A3E2H2K4-F1
#
_entry.id   AF-A0A3E2H2K4-F1
#
_cell.length_a   1.000
_cell.length_b   1.000
_cell.length_c   1.000
_cell.angle_alpha   90.00
_cell.angle_beta   90.00
_cell.angle_gamma   90.00
#
_symmetry.space_group_name_H-M   'P 1'
#
loop_
_entity.id
_entity.type
_entity.pdbx_description
1 polymer ?
#
loop_
_entity_poly.entity_id
_entity_poly.type
_entity_poly.pdbx_seq_one_letter_code
_entity_poly.pdbx_strand_id
1 'polypeptide(L)'
;MSSSIFTKLLPELQQQVMNYCGTTELIHIASTCSALHRRAISALYHTVDISCHNEPGTFKAIGGPVPADYYDRAWGEGERAAYQKRQNRFAATIIKHPEYGIWVECLIWSYFGSEQARNGYDVGNNHLWAAFRLLRRLRSLDLISFAWGHERYPLPSFQFSNLEQIRIGGPMSSAFLEACIGSVDPAKLVTLDFDNLHNFGQMKEREEIDSEINLSKLDEYDDPKGKPMVRHPGPMRGYLQRLEGRCISLRRLALRSAGQDYDGDFFWSDAIDEQRYKEYASFIRSVRGTLQHLVFEQGIRQEKSYNPISYLGLRFSQIGARTMDKRFLKYILPVLVEGPWPALKMMEIFGLGGTPQPYIRFTPPDPQIFVEAKRQLATALGQNVILIVEENSPTVDIR
;
A
#
# COMPACT_ATOMS: atom_id res chain seq x y z
N MET A 1 26.28 -43.98 15.27
CA MET A 1 26.37 -42.53 14.99
C MET A 1 25.90 -41.77 16.22
N SER A 2 26.73 -40.88 16.76
CA SER A 2 26.35 -40.08 17.93
C SER A 2 25.23 -39.13 17.54
N SER A 3 24.07 -39.24 18.20
CA SER A 3 22.98 -38.27 18.05
C SER A 3 23.53 -36.89 18.44
N SER A 4 23.46 -35.93 17.52
CA SER A 4 23.84 -34.52 17.76
C SER A 4 23.24 -34.04 19.08
N ILE A 5 24.00 -33.29 19.88
CA ILE A 5 23.51 -32.69 21.14
C ILE A 5 22.27 -31.83 20.86
N PHE A 6 22.18 -31.23 19.67
CA PHE A 6 21.04 -30.43 19.26
C PHE A 6 19.72 -31.22 19.22
N THR A 7 19.74 -32.47 18.76
CA THR A 7 18.51 -33.29 18.69
C THR A 7 18.02 -33.73 20.06
N LYS A 8 18.83 -33.56 21.13
CA LYS A 8 18.44 -33.80 22.52
C LYS A 8 17.77 -32.60 23.19
N LEU A 9 17.84 -31.42 22.58
CA LEU A 9 17.11 -30.24 23.07
C LEU A 9 15.59 -30.44 22.96
N LEU A 10 14.85 -29.77 23.83
CA LEU A 10 13.39 -29.74 23.73
C LEU A 10 12.95 -29.14 22.38
N PRO A 11 11.86 -29.64 21.77
CA PRO A 11 11.26 -29.13 20.54
C PRO A 11 11.19 -27.60 20.44
N GLU A 12 10.78 -26.95 21.52
CA GLU A 12 10.57 -25.50 21.61
C GLU A 12 11.90 -24.76 21.57
N LEU A 13 12.93 -25.29 22.25
CA LEU A 13 14.27 -24.72 22.22
C LEU A 13 14.93 -24.90 20.85
N GLN A 14 14.72 -26.04 20.18
CA GLN A 14 15.18 -26.24 18.81
C GLN A 14 14.55 -25.20 17.87
N GLN A 15 13.24 -24.99 17.99
CA GLN A 15 12.52 -24.00 17.19
C GLN A 15 13.02 -22.59 17.48
N GLN A 16 13.23 -22.25 18.76
CA GLN A 16 13.75 -20.96 19.16
C GLN A 16 15.13 -20.71 18.55
N VAL A 17 16.05 -21.68 18.59
CA VAL A 17 17.36 -21.56 17.93
C VAL A 17 17.21 -21.37 16.42
N MET A 18 16.35 -22.15 15.77
CA MET A 18 16.11 -22.04 14.32
C MET A 18 15.54 -20.67 13.93
N ASN A 19 14.74 -20.03 14.78
CA ASN A 19 14.22 -18.69 14.51
C ASN A 19 15.31 -17.60 14.52
N TYR A 20 16.51 -17.89 15.03
CA TYR A 20 17.69 -17.00 14.97
C TYR A 20 18.68 -17.39 13.87
N CYS A 21 18.43 -18.48 13.13
CA CYS A 21 19.27 -18.91 12.02
C CYS A 21 18.89 -18.17 10.74
N GLY A 22 19.87 -17.85 9.89
CA GLY A 22 19.61 -17.38 8.55
C GLY A 22 19.09 -18.49 7.63
N THR A 23 18.63 -18.10 6.44
CA THR A 23 18.09 -19.03 5.44
C THR A 23 19.08 -20.13 5.07
N THR A 24 20.37 -19.79 4.94
CA THR A 24 21.42 -20.75 4.58
C THR A 24 21.63 -21.80 5.68
N GLU A 25 21.72 -21.38 6.94
CA GLU A 25 21.85 -22.30 8.07
C GLU A 25 20.63 -23.21 8.18
N LEU A 26 19.43 -22.66 8.01
CA LEU A 26 18.18 -23.43 8.05
C LEU A 26 18.11 -24.49 6.95
N ILE A 27 18.59 -24.19 5.73
CA ILE A 27 18.68 -25.19 4.64
C ILE A 27 19.65 -26.31 5.02
N HIS A 28 20.79 -25.99 5.61
CA HIS A 28 21.74 -27.00 6.09
C HIS A 28 21.13 -27.87 7.18
N ILE A 29 20.48 -27.26 8.18
CA ILE A 29 19.76 -27.97 9.25
C ILE A 29 18.67 -28.86 8.66
N ALA A 30 17.89 -28.35 7.71
CA ALA A 30 16.81 -29.10 7.05
C ALA A 30 17.30 -30.33 6.29
N SER A 31 18.58 -30.36 5.92
CA SER A 31 19.22 -31.44 5.16
C SER A 31 19.84 -32.52 6.05
N THR A 32 19.85 -32.34 7.37
CA THR A 32 20.52 -33.27 8.30
C THR A 32 19.72 -34.55 8.58
N CYS A 33 18.43 -34.43 8.90
CA CYS A 33 17.52 -35.56 9.12
C CYS A 33 16.05 -35.13 9.00
N SER A 34 15.13 -36.08 8.89
CA SER A 34 13.68 -35.81 8.70
C SER A 34 13.04 -35.02 9.85
N ALA A 35 13.47 -35.24 11.09
CA ALA A 35 12.97 -34.49 12.24
C ALA A 35 13.38 -33.01 12.19
N LEU A 36 14.64 -32.74 11.85
CA LEU A 36 15.16 -31.39 11.70
C LEU A 36 14.65 -30.71 10.44
N HIS A 37 14.41 -31.47 9.36
CA HIS A 37 13.74 -31.01 8.15
C HIS A 37 12.40 -30.33 8.46
N ARG A 38 11.49 -31.02 9.16
CA ARG A 38 10.16 -30.47 9.45
C ARG A 38 10.21 -29.16 10.26
N ARG A 39 11.10 -29.08 11.25
CA ARG A 39 11.26 -27.89 12.09
C ARG A 39 11.90 -26.72 11.33
N ALA A 40 12.97 -27.00 10.59
CA ALA A 40 13.66 -25.98 9.81
C ALA A 40 12.76 -25.44 8.70
N ILE A 41 11.94 -26.28 8.07
CA ILE A 41 10.93 -25.83 7.09
C ILE A 41 9.90 -24.91 7.73
N SER A 42 9.42 -25.22 8.95
CA SER A 42 8.52 -24.31 9.66
C SER A 42 9.16 -22.94 9.93
N ALA A 43 10.45 -22.90 10.26
CA ALA A 43 11.18 -21.64 10.44
C ALA A 43 11.37 -20.89 9.10
N LEU A 44 11.81 -21.62 8.05
CA LEU A 44 12.04 -21.07 6.70
C LEU A 44 10.79 -20.43 6.09
N TYR A 45 9.62 -21.01 6.34
CA TYR A 45 8.36 -20.53 5.79
C TYR A 45 7.59 -19.60 6.74
N HIS A 46 8.06 -19.36 7.96
CA HIS A 46 7.37 -18.49 8.92
C HIS A 46 7.16 -17.08 8.35
N THR A 47 8.23 -16.48 7.84
CA THR A 47 8.25 -15.16 7.22
C THR A 47 8.79 -15.31 5.80
N VAL A 48 7.92 -15.16 4.81
CA VAL A 48 8.29 -15.26 3.39
C VAL A 48 8.37 -13.85 2.81
N ASP A 49 9.60 -13.41 2.53
CA ASP A 49 9.85 -12.19 1.78
C ASP A 49 10.30 -12.51 0.35
N ILE A 50 9.44 -12.18 -0.59
CA ILE A 50 9.68 -12.26 -2.04
C ILE A 50 9.33 -10.93 -2.70
N SER A 51 9.46 -9.86 -1.90
CA SER A 51 9.29 -8.50 -2.32
C SER A 51 10.58 -7.90 -2.85
N CYS A 52 10.41 -6.73 -3.44
CA CYS A 52 11.48 -5.84 -3.87
C CYS A 52 11.19 -4.40 -3.42
N HIS A 53 9.99 -4.13 -2.86
CA HIS A 53 9.61 -2.80 -2.42
C HIS A 53 10.44 -2.40 -1.20
N ASN A 54 10.72 -3.33 -0.28
CA ASN A 54 11.51 -3.04 0.91
C ASN A 54 13.02 -2.91 0.68
N GLU A 55 13.54 -3.34 -0.47
CA GLU A 55 14.95 -3.17 -0.81
C GLU A 55 15.19 -1.70 -1.20
N PRO A 56 16.32 -1.03 -0.92
CA PRO A 56 16.67 0.25 -1.56
C PRO A 56 16.99 0.03 -3.05
N GLY A 57 16.80 1.04 -3.91
CA GLY A 57 17.01 0.88 -5.36
C GLY A 57 17.26 2.18 -6.10
N THR A 58 17.48 2.12 -7.42
CA THR A 58 17.70 3.30 -8.28
C THR A 58 16.51 3.57 -9.20
N PHE A 59 16.41 4.81 -9.68
CA PHE A 59 15.29 5.26 -10.50
C PHE A 59 15.72 5.79 -11.87
N LYS A 60 15.00 5.41 -12.95
CA LYS A 60 15.30 5.89 -14.31
C LYS A 60 15.06 7.39 -14.47
N ALA A 61 13.98 7.91 -13.89
CA ALA A 61 13.61 9.31 -14.08
C ALA A 61 14.47 10.28 -13.26
N ILE A 62 15.03 9.85 -12.12
CA ILE A 62 15.72 10.71 -11.16
C ILE A 62 17.24 10.45 -11.15
N GLY A 63 17.70 9.28 -11.61
CA GLY A 63 19.13 8.95 -11.67
C GLY A 63 19.79 8.72 -10.30
N GLY A 64 19.01 8.64 -9.22
CA GLY A 64 19.50 8.52 -7.83
C GLY A 64 18.89 7.35 -7.05
N PRO A 65 19.41 7.08 -5.84
CA PRO A 65 18.84 6.11 -4.92
C PRO A 65 17.47 6.60 -4.40
N VAL A 66 16.50 5.70 -4.35
CA VAL A 66 15.18 5.94 -3.77
C VAL A 66 15.00 5.07 -2.52
N PRO A 67 14.31 5.58 -1.48
CA PRO A 67 13.97 4.79 -0.30
C PRO A 67 13.23 3.51 -0.68
N ALA A 68 13.24 2.55 0.24
CA ALA A 68 12.27 1.46 0.25
C ALA A 68 10.85 2.00 0.03
N ASP A 69 9.99 1.19 -0.60
CA ASP A 69 8.56 1.41 -0.84
C ASP A 69 8.22 2.39 -1.96
N TYR A 70 9.22 2.77 -2.75
CA TYR A 70 9.00 3.61 -3.91
C TYR A 70 8.48 2.82 -5.12
N TYR A 71 7.19 2.99 -5.46
CA TYR A 71 6.48 2.12 -6.42
C TYR A 71 6.81 2.34 -7.90
N ASP A 72 7.32 3.51 -8.32
CA ASP A 72 7.60 3.79 -9.73
C ASP A 72 9.02 3.36 -10.16
N ARG A 73 9.65 2.47 -9.36
CA ARG A 73 11.04 2.02 -9.56
C ARG A 73 11.31 1.49 -10.95
N ALA A 74 12.47 1.87 -11.45
CA ALA A 74 12.94 1.45 -12.74
C ALA A 74 13.62 0.10 -12.67
N TRP A 75 12.82 -0.94 -12.65
CA TRP A 75 13.34 -2.30 -12.73
C TRP A 75 13.78 -2.61 -14.15
N GLY A 76 14.98 -3.21 -14.28
CA GLY A 76 15.37 -3.88 -15.50
C GLY A 76 14.44 -5.06 -15.78
N GLU A 77 14.22 -5.38 -17.06
CA GLU A 77 13.42 -6.55 -17.47
C GLU A 77 13.94 -7.84 -16.83
N GLY A 78 15.26 -8.00 -16.75
CA GLY A 78 15.91 -9.13 -16.09
C GLY A 78 15.63 -9.23 -14.58
N GLU A 79 15.58 -8.09 -13.87
CA GLU A 79 15.26 -8.06 -12.43
C GLU A 79 13.80 -8.45 -12.20
N ARG A 80 12.86 -7.85 -12.96
CA ARG A 80 11.44 -8.21 -12.91
C ARG A 80 11.24 -9.70 -13.15
N ALA A 81 11.86 -10.24 -14.20
CA ALA A 81 11.81 -11.66 -14.52
C ALA A 81 12.37 -12.53 -13.38
N ALA A 82 13.41 -12.08 -12.68
CA ALA A 82 13.97 -12.78 -11.54
C ALA A 82 13.02 -12.79 -10.32
N TYR A 83 12.35 -11.69 -9.99
CA TYR A 83 11.32 -11.67 -8.94
C TYR A 83 10.12 -12.53 -9.32
N GLN A 84 9.61 -12.40 -10.55
CA GLN A 84 8.49 -13.22 -11.02
C GLN A 84 8.83 -14.71 -10.99
N LYS A 85 10.05 -15.10 -11.35
CA LYS A 85 10.53 -16.49 -11.25
C LYS A 85 10.57 -16.97 -9.79
N ARG A 86 10.98 -16.14 -8.84
CA ARG A 86 10.94 -16.46 -7.39
C ARG A 86 9.50 -16.68 -6.92
N GLN A 87 8.60 -15.79 -7.30
CA GLN A 87 7.17 -15.85 -6.99
C GLN A 87 6.51 -17.12 -7.53
N ASN A 88 6.75 -17.43 -8.80
CA ASN A 88 6.24 -18.64 -9.44
C ASN A 88 6.78 -19.91 -8.77
N ARG A 89 8.06 -19.92 -8.37
CA ARG A 89 8.64 -21.04 -7.61
C ARG A 89 7.98 -21.20 -6.25
N PHE A 90 7.79 -20.11 -5.51
CA PHE A 90 7.09 -20.15 -4.23
C PHE A 90 5.67 -20.71 -4.40
N ALA A 91 4.90 -20.15 -5.34
CA ALA A 91 3.54 -20.61 -5.61
C ALA A 91 3.50 -22.10 -5.99
N ALA A 92 4.36 -22.53 -6.92
CA ALA A 92 4.47 -23.93 -7.32
C ALA A 92 4.84 -24.85 -6.15
N THR A 93 5.75 -24.42 -5.28
CA THR A 93 6.13 -25.18 -4.08
C THR A 93 4.98 -25.30 -3.09
N ILE A 94 4.27 -24.22 -2.79
CA ILE A 94 3.11 -24.24 -1.88
C ILE A 94 1.98 -25.13 -2.45
N ILE A 95 1.74 -25.09 -3.76
CA ILE A 95 0.75 -25.97 -4.40
C ILE A 95 1.18 -27.44 -4.30
N LYS A 96 2.46 -27.74 -4.54
CA LYS A 96 2.99 -29.10 -4.48
C LYS A 96 3.05 -29.64 -3.04
N HIS A 97 3.30 -28.76 -2.08
CA HIS A 97 3.47 -29.05 -0.65
C HIS A 97 2.55 -28.13 0.17
N PRO A 98 1.22 -28.39 0.16
CA PRO A 98 0.25 -27.55 0.87
C PRO A 98 0.49 -27.49 2.38
N GLU A 99 1.16 -28.50 2.95
CA GLU A 99 1.65 -28.52 4.33
C GLU A 99 2.70 -27.47 4.64
N TYR A 100 3.27 -26.78 3.65
CA TYR A 100 4.15 -25.63 3.89
C TYR A 100 3.36 -24.33 4.03
N GLY A 101 2.19 -24.23 3.38
CA GLY A 101 1.33 -23.05 3.46
C GLY A 101 0.81 -22.79 4.88
N ILE A 102 0.69 -23.82 5.72
CA ILE A 102 0.31 -23.66 7.13
C ILE A 102 1.41 -23.00 7.98
N TRP A 103 2.65 -22.96 7.53
CA TRP A 103 3.74 -22.33 8.30
C TRP A 103 3.89 -20.84 7.99
N VAL A 104 3.29 -20.36 6.91
CA VAL A 104 3.37 -18.94 6.50
C VAL A 104 2.48 -18.09 7.40
N GLU A 105 3.11 -17.33 8.30
CA GLU A 105 2.44 -16.33 9.15
C GLU A 105 2.62 -14.90 8.61
N CYS A 106 3.74 -14.62 7.94
CA CYS A 106 4.01 -13.32 7.33
C CYS A 106 4.40 -13.48 5.86
N LEU A 107 3.73 -12.73 4.97
CA LEU A 107 4.04 -12.67 3.54
C LEU A 107 4.31 -11.24 3.12
N ILE A 108 5.47 -11.02 2.52
CA ILE A 108 5.88 -9.73 1.95
C ILE A 108 6.09 -9.93 0.44
N TRP A 109 5.34 -9.18 -0.37
CA TRP A 109 5.17 -9.47 -1.80
C TRP A 109 5.14 -8.21 -2.68
N SER A 110 5.95 -8.19 -3.75
CA SER A 110 5.85 -7.18 -4.82
C SER A 110 5.18 -7.75 -6.07
N TYR A 111 3.96 -7.37 -6.39
CA TYR A 111 3.23 -7.92 -7.54
C TYR A 111 3.56 -7.18 -8.83
N PHE A 112 4.17 -7.83 -9.83
CA PHE A 112 4.59 -7.17 -11.08
C PHE A 112 3.58 -7.26 -12.23
N GLY A 113 2.52 -8.05 -12.09
CA GLY A 113 1.72 -8.49 -13.23
C GLY A 113 2.53 -9.39 -14.20
N SER A 114 1.85 -10.19 -15.03
CA SER A 114 2.55 -10.98 -16.04
C SER A 114 2.72 -10.16 -17.33
N GLU A 115 3.92 -10.12 -17.92
CA GLU A 115 4.09 -9.50 -19.25
C GLU A 115 3.25 -10.21 -20.31
N GLN A 116 3.02 -11.52 -20.13
CA GLN A 116 2.14 -12.34 -20.95
C GLN A 116 0.67 -11.88 -20.90
N ALA A 117 0.26 -11.14 -19.86
CA ALA A 117 -1.08 -10.52 -19.81
C ALA A 117 -1.30 -9.53 -20.95
N ARG A 118 -0.24 -8.91 -21.51
CA ARG A 118 -0.33 -8.06 -22.71
C ARG A 118 -0.84 -8.84 -23.92
N ASN A 119 -0.52 -10.13 -24.01
CA ASN A 119 -0.87 -11.00 -25.14
C ASN A 119 -2.17 -11.78 -24.91
N GLY A 120 -2.91 -11.50 -23.85
CA GLY A 120 -4.23 -12.06 -23.63
C GLY A 120 -4.30 -13.42 -22.94
N TYR A 121 -3.18 -14.02 -22.57
CA TYR A 121 -3.13 -15.30 -21.86
C TYR A 121 -2.52 -15.12 -20.46
N ASP A 122 -3.36 -15.01 -19.45
CA ASP A 122 -2.93 -14.88 -18.05
C ASP A 122 -2.98 -16.23 -17.32
N VAL A 123 -2.27 -17.23 -17.85
CA VAL A 123 -2.19 -18.56 -17.24
C VAL A 123 -1.33 -18.53 -15.96
N GLY A 124 -0.45 -17.53 -15.83
CA GLY A 124 0.48 -17.39 -14.71
C GLY A 124 -0.21 -17.09 -13.39
N ASN A 125 -1.21 -16.21 -13.38
CA ASN A 125 -1.80 -15.73 -12.12
C ASN A 125 -2.66 -16.80 -11.41
N ASN A 126 -3.26 -17.75 -12.13
CA ASN A 126 -4.06 -18.81 -11.51
C ASN A 126 -3.28 -19.64 -10.47
N HIS A 127 -1.99 -19.89 -10.71
CA HIS A 127 -1.13 -20.62 -9.79
C HIS A 127 -0.82 -19.81 -8.53
N LEU A 128 -0.54 -18.51 -8.68
CA LEU A 128 -0.33 -17.61 -7.56
C LEU A 128 -1.52 -17.67 -6.59
N TRP A 129 -2.71 -17.54 -7.15
CA TRP A 129 -3.94 -17.52 -6.37
C TRP A 129 -4.28 -18.86 -5.72
N ALA A 130 -3.97 -19.96 -6.41
CA ALA A 130 -4.10 -21.28 -5.82
C ALA A 130 -3.18 -21.44 -4.59
N ALA A 131 -1.95 -20.91 -4.64
CA ALA A 131 -1.05 -20.90 -3.50
C ALA A 131 -1.57 -20.05 -2.34
N PHE A 132 -2.13 -18.86 -2.60
CA PHE A 132 -2.65 -17.95 -1.57
C PHE A 132 -3.76 -18.61 -0.73
N ARG A 133 -4.62 -19.42 -1.36
CA ARG A 133 -5.68 -20.19 -0.66
C ARG A 133 -5.14 -21.22 0.34
N LEU A 134 -3.88 -21.62 0.21
CA LEU A 134 -3.23 -22.58 1.09
C LEU A 134 -2.56 -21.91 2.30
N LEU A 135 -2.47 -20.57 2.33
CA LEU A 135 -1.84 -19.79 3.40
C LEU A 135 -2.81 -19.54 4.57
N ARG A 136 -3.21 -20.61 5.27
CA ARG A 136 -4.30 -20.56 6.27
C ARG A 136 -3.94 -19.84 7.58
N ARG A 137 -2.65 -19.70 7.88
CA ARG A 137 -2.14 -19.08 9.12
C ARG A 137 -1.56 -17.68 8.90
N LEU A 138 -1.80 -17.10 7.73
CA LEU A 138 -1.34 -15.76 7.41
C LEU A 138 -1.94 -14.73 8.39
N ARG A 139 -1.06 -14.03 9.10
CA ARG A 139 -1.36 -12.97 10.07
C ARG A 139 -0.93 -11.59 9.59
N SER A 140 0.14 -11.53 8.81
CA SER A 140 0.66 -10.29 8.23
C SER A 140 0.80 -10.43 6.73
N LEU A 141 0.24 -9.47 5.99
CA LEU A 141 0.35 -9.35 4.55
C LEU A 141 0.87 -7.97 4.20
N ASP A 142 2.05 -7.90 3.60
CA ASP A 142 2.59 -6.71 2.96
C ASP A 142 2.62 -6.93 1.45
N LEU A 143 1.80 -6.19 0.71
CA LEU A 143 1.59 -6.39 -0.71
C LEU A 143 1.60 -5.06 -1.47
N ILE A 144 2.68 -4.82 -2.20
CA ILE A 144 2.81 -3.65 -3.08
C ILE A 144 2.72 -4.10 -4.53
N SER A 145 1.81 -3.49 -5.29
CA SER A 145 1.68 -3.74 -6.72
C SER A 145 2.57 -2.80 -7.51
N PHE A 146 3.19 -3.35 -8.55
CA PHE A 146 3.96 -2.70 -9.61
C PHE A 146 3.40 -3.06 -10.98
N ALA A 147 2.17 -3.59 -11.06
CA ALA A 147 1.56 -3.99 -12.31
C ALA A 147 1.34 -2.78 -13.24
N TRP A 148 1.53 -2.99 -14.54
CA TRP A 148 1.43 -1.95 -15.58
C TRP A 148 0.13 -2.02 -16.39
N GLY A 149 -0.79 -2.91 -16.01
CA GLY A 149 -2.05 -3.12 -16.72
C GLY A 149 -3.07 -3.81 -15.84
N HIS A 150 -4.34 -3.74 -16.26
CA HIS A 150 -5.46 -4.27 -15.50
C HIS A 150 -5.27 -5.74 -15.13
N GLU A 151 -5.41 -6.08 -13.85
CA GLU A 151 -5.61 -7.49 -13.49
C GLU A 151 -6.92 -7.96 -14.15
N ARG A 152 -6.89 -9.14 -14.78
CA ARG A 152 -8.09 -9.67 -15.43
C ARG A 152 -9.01 -10.34 -14.40
N TYR A 153 -10.31 -10.14 -14.61
CA TYR A 153 -11.38 -10.80 -13.86
C TYR A 153 -11.64 -12.23 -14.39
N PRO A 154 -12.20 -13.12 -13.55
CA PRO A 154 -12.56 -12.91 -12.16
C PRO A 154 -11.35 -13.04 -11.23
N LEU A 155 -11.27 -12.15 -10.25
CA LEU A 155 -10.31 -12.29 -9.17
C LEU A 155 -10.73 -13.46 -8.27
N PRO A 156 -9.80 -14.31 -7.85
CA PRO A 156 -10.12 -15.44 -7.00
C PRO A 156 -10.51 -14.99 -5.61
N SER A 157 -11.49 -15.68 -5.04
CA SER A 157 -11.74 -15.60 -3.61
C SER A 157 -10.58 -16.25 -2.85
N PHE A 158 -10.05 -15.51 -1.89
CA PHE A 158 -9.20 -16.01 -0.81
C PHE A 158 -9.80 -15.57 0.52
N GLN A 159 -9.47 -16.27 1.61
CA GLN A 159 -10.00 -16.03 2.95
C GLN A 159 -8.81 -15.96 3.91
N PHE A 160 -8.40 -14.75 4.27
CA PHE A 160 -7.37 -14.51 5.27
C PHE A 160 -8.03 -14.23 6.62
N SER A 161 -8.73 -15.24 7.15
CA SER A 161 -9.53 -15.12 8.38
C SER A 161 -8.71 -14.86 9.66
N ASN A 162 -7.38 -15.00 9.57
CA ASN A 162 -6.43 -14.77 10.66
C ASN A 162 -5.57 -13.53 10.45
N LEU A 163 -5.84 -12.72 9.42
CA LEU A 163 -5.05 -11.52 9.16
C LEU A 163 -5.28 -10.47 10.24
N GLU A 164 -4.19 -10.04 10.85
CA GLU A 164 -4.15 -9.01 11.89
C GLU A 164 -3.43 -7.75 11.39
N GLN A 165 -2.56 -7.89 10.38
CA GLN A 165 -1.78 -6.80 9.83
C GLN A 165 -1.86 -6.82 8.31
N ILE A 166 -2.15 -5.67 7.72
CA ILE A 166 -2.20 -5.53 6.27
C ILE A 166 -1.53 -4.23 5.85
N ARG A 167 -0.61 -4.35 4.90
CA ARG A 167 -0.05 -3.23 4.14
C ARG A 167 -0.33 -3.48 2.67
N ILE A 168 -1.01 -2.55 2.01
CA ILE A 168 -1.28 -2.64 0.57
C ILE A 168 -0.95 -1.32 -0.10
N GLY A 169 -0.27 -1.36 -1.24
CA GLY A 169 0.10 -0.16 -1.95
C GLY A 169 0.36 -0.31 -3.43
N GLY A 170 0.55 0.83 -4.09
CA GLY A 170 0.81 0.93 -5.52
C GLY A 170 -0.43 0.81 -6.41
N PRO A 171 -0.24 0.76 -7.74
CA PRO A 171 -1.32 0.67 -8.70
C PRO A 171 -1.94 -0.73 -8.80
N MET A 172 -3.25 -0.84 -8.62
CA MET A 172 -4.04 -2.08 -8.73
C MET A 172 -5.50 -1.79 -9.10
N SER A 173 -6.26 -2.79 -9.54
CA SER A 173 -7.70 -2.62 -9.73
C SER A 173 -8.45 -2.55 -8.39
N SER A 174 -9.58 -1.82 -8.35
CA SER A 174 -10.45 -1.80 -7.17
C SER A 174 -10.94 -3.18 -6.75
N ALA A 175 -11.18 -4.10 -7.69
CA ALA A 175 -11.60 -5.44 -7.29
C ALA A 175 -10.46 -6.25 -6.69
N PHE A 176 -9.21 -6.01 -7.10
CA PHE A 176 -8.06 -6.67 -6.48
C PHE A 176 -7.93 -6.24 -5.03
N LEU A 177 -7.99 -4.92 -4.78
CA LEU A 177 -8.02 -4.41 -3.42
C LEU A 177 -9.23 -4.93 -2.63
N GLU A 178 -10.41 -4.99 -3.23
CA GLU A 178 -11.60 -5.51 -2.55
C GLU A 178 -11.54 -7.00 -2.25
N ALA A 179 -10.89 -7.80 -3.09
CA ALA A 179 -10.62 -9.21 -2.79
C ALA A 179 -9.69 -9.30 -1.57
N CYS A 180 -8.64 -8.46 -1.54
CA CYS A 180 -7.73 -8.33 -0.39
C CYS A 180 -8.49 -7.97 0.89
N ILE A 181 -9.17 -6.83 0.90
CA ILE A 181 -9.87 -6.31 2.09
C ILE A 181 -11.06 -7.21 2.47
N GLY A 182 -11.81 -7.70 1.48
CA GLY A 182 -12.99 -8.55 1.69
C GLY A 182 -12.67 -9.94 2.24
N SER A 183 -11.41 -10.36 2.16
CA SER A 183 -10.93 -11.63 2.72
C SER A 183 -10.59 -11.57 4.22
N VAL A 184 -10.58 -10.37 4.80
CA VAL A 184 -10.15 -10.11 6.18
C VAL A 184 -11.36 -10.00 7.09
N ASP A 185 -11.21 -10.48 8.34
CA ASP A 185 -12.14 -10.17 9.43
C ASP A 185 -11.77 -8.80 10.03
N PRO A 186 -12.56 -7.72 9.79
CA PRO A 186 -12.20 -6.38 10.25
C PRO A 186 -12.02 -6.29 11.76
N ALA A 187 -12.73 -7.12 12.53
CA ALA A 187 -12.67 -7.10 13.99
C ALA A 187 -11.33 -7.57 14.55
N LYS A 188 -10.54 -8.33 13.78
CA LYS A 188 -9.21 -8.81 14.16
C LYS A 188 -8.08 -7.90 13.69
N LEU A 189 -8.36 -6.95 12.81
CA LEU A 189 -7.34 -6.10 12.22
C LEU A 189 -6.74 -5.16 13.27
N VAL A 190 -5.42 -5.29 13.49
CA VAL A 190 -4.61 -4.51 14.43
C VAL A 190 -3.85 -3.40 13.72
N THR A 191 -3.31 -3.68 12.54
CA THR A 191 -2.54 -2.73 11.71
C THR A 191 -3.11 -2.66 10.30
N LEU A 192 -3.33 -1.44 9.82
CA LEU A 192 -3.84 -1.16 8.48
C LEU A 192 -3.02 -0.04 7.83
N ASP A 193 -2.26 -0.39 6.80
CA ASP A 193 -1.42 0.52 6.05
C ASP A 193 -1.83 0.53 4.59
N PHE A 194 -2.25 1.69 4.10
CA PHE A 194 -2.47 1.93 2.69
C PHE A 194 -1.41 2.87 2.16
N ASP A 195 -0.67 2.40 1.17
CA ASP A 195 0.51 3.08 0.65
C ASP A 195 0.33 3.44 -0.82
N ASN A 196 -0.17 4.65 -1.03
CA ASN A 196 -0.36 5.24 -2.35
C ASN A 196 -1.16 4.33 -3.29
N LEU A 197 -2.37 3.97 -2.86
CA LEU A 197 -3.29 3.18 -3.66
C LEU A 197 -3.77 3.94 -4.89
N HIS A 198 -3.42 3.43 -6.06
CA HIS A 198 -3.92 3.93 -7.34
C HIS A 198 -4.76 2.87 -8.03
N ASN A 199 -5.88 3.30 -8.60
CA ASN A 199 -6.67 2.51 -9.52
C ASN A 199 -6.04 2.57 -10.92
N PHE A 200 -6.12 1.47 -11.67
CA PHE A 200 -5.85 1.48 -13.11
C PHE A 200 -6.96 2.15 -13.93
N GLY A 201 -8.09 2.46 -13.29
CA GLY A 201 -9.34 2.75 -13.99
C GLY A 201 -10.01 1.47 -14.49
N GLN A 202 -11.32 1.54 -14.65
CA GLN A 202 -12.14 0.47 -15.19
C GLN A 202 -12.95 1.05 -16.35
N MET A 203 -12.42 0.87 -17.56
CA MET A 203 -13.15 1.22 -18.77
C MET A 203 -14.32 0.25 -18.92
N LYS A 204 -15.44 0.74 -19.46
CA LYS A 204 -16.53 -0.13 -19.87
C LYS A 204 -15.99 -1.12 -20.90
N GLU A 205 -16.51 -2.34 -20.94
CA GLU A 205 -16.06 -3.32 -21.94
C GLU A 205 -16.09 -2.68 -23.35
N ARG A 206 -14.92 -2.68 -24.02
CA ARG A 206 -14.69 -2.12 -25.37
C ARG A 206 -14.68 -0.59 -25.49
N GLU A 207 -14.70 0.14 -24.39
CA GLU A 207 -14.49 1.59 -24.42
C GLU A 207 -12.99 1.87 -24.39
N GLU A 208 -12.48 2.56 -25.41
CA GLU A 208 -11.12 3.11 -25.42
C GLU A 208 -11.20 4.57 -25.01
N ILE A 209 -10.52 4.95 -23.92
CA ILE A 209 -10.33 6.34 -23.55
C ILE A 209 -9.12 6.84 -24.34
N ASP A 210 -9.33 7.84 -25.18
CA ASP A 210 -8.26 8.60 -25.79
C ASP A 210 -7.36 9.17 -24.68
N SER A 211 -6.05 8.92 -24.79
CA SER A 211 -5.05 9.36 -23.83
C SER A 211 -5.02 10.88 -23.61
N GLU A 212 -5.58 11.66 -24.52
CA GLU A 212 -5.66 13.12 -24.44
C GLU A 212 -6.93 13.63 -23.75
N ILE A 213 -7.88 12.76 -23.40
CA ILE A 213 -9.10 13.18 -22.70
C ILE A 213 -8.76 13.67 -21.31
N ASN A 214 -9.30 14.84 -20.95
CA ASN A 214 -9.30 15.31 -19.58
C ASN A 214 -10.12 14.35 -18.71
N LEU A 215 -9.43 13.53 -17.93
CA LEU A 215 -10.02 12.50 -17.07
C LEU A 215 -10.94 13.10 -16.01
N SER A 216 -10.69 14.36 -15.60
CA SER A 216 -11.53 15.10 -14.66
C SER A 216 -12.94 15.40 -15.19
N LYS A 217 -13.15 15.31 -16.51
CA LYS A 217 -14.42 15.62 -17.18
C LYS A 217 -15.23 14.39 -17.57
N LEU A 218 -14.72 13.19 -17.30
CA LEU A 218 -15.43 11.96 -17.60
C LEU A 218 -16.51 11.71 -16.54
N ASP A 219 -17.76 11.60 -16.99
CA ASP A 219 -18.86 11.20 -16.11
C ASP A 219 -18.59 9.82 -15.53
N GLU A 220 -18.73 9.72 -14.21
CA GLU A 220 -18.72 8.46 -13.49
C GLU A 220 -19.99 7.65 -13.77
N TYR A 221 -19.91 6.33 -13.62
CA TYR A 221 -21.08 5.47 -13.68
C TYR A 221 -20.99 4.41 -12.59
N ASP A 222 -22.14 3.89 -12.19
CA ASP A 222 -22.23 2.75 -11.29
C ASP A 222 -22.20 1.44 -12.10
N ASP A 223 -21.57 0.42 -11.55
CA ASP A 223 -21.70 -0.94 -12.04
C ASP A 223 -23.17 -1.42 -11.95
N PRO A 224 -23.53 -2.56 -12.56
CA PRO A 224 -24.90 -3.09 -12.47
C PRO A 224 -25.42 -3.34 -11.04
N LYS A 225 -24.55 -3.28 -10.02
CA LYS A 225 -24.89 -3.42 -8.60
C LYS A 225 -24.96 -2.08 -7.87
N GLY A 226 -24.89 -0.95 -8.59
CA GLY A 226 -24.93 0.39 -8.01
C GLY A 226 -23.61 0.81 -7.36
N LYS A 227 -22.50 0.14 -7.69
CA LYS A 227 -21.18 0.49 -7.12
C LYS A 227 -20.44 1.46 -8.04
N PRO A 228 -19.92 2.58 -7.54
CA PRO A 228 -19.18 3.53 -8.36
C PRO A 228 -17.98 2.87 -9.06
N MET A 229 -17.95 2.94 -10.39
CA MET A 229 -16.80 2.52 -11.20
C MET A 229 -15.95 3.73 -11.54
N VAL A 230 -14.69 3.70 -11.12
CA VAL A 230 -13.72 4.74 -11.47
C VAL A 230 -13.24 4.48 -12.89
N ARG A 231 -13.59 5.34 -13.84
CA ARG A 231 -13.22 5.18 -15.26
C ARG A 231 -11.74 5.35 -15.53
N HIS A 232 -11.09 6.22 -14.78
CA HIS A 232 -9.75 6.68 -15.10
C HIS A 232 -8.69 6.19 -14.09
N PRO A 233 -7.43 6.04 -14.51
CA PRO A 233 -6.34 5.84 -13.58
C PRO A 233 -6.28 6.99 -12.57
N GLY A 234 -5.83 6.72 -11.34
CA GLY A 234 -5.66 7.74 -10.31
C GLY A 234 -5.92 7.21 -8.92
N PRO A 235 -6.07 8.09 -7.91
CA PRO A 235 -6.44 7.69 -6.55
C PRO A 235 -7.57 6.70 -6.45
N MET A 236 -7.38 5.69 -5.60
CA MET A 236 -8.50 4.82 -5.23
C MET A 236 -9.38 5.48 -4.15
N ARG A 237 -10.68 5.18 -4.19
CA ARG A 237 -11.68 5.50 -3.15
C ARG A 237 -12.66 4.33 -2.99
N GLY A 238 -13.49 4.37 -1.94
CA GLY A 238 -14.55 3.41 -1.62
C GLY A 238 -14.07 2.15 -0.88
N TYR A 239 -12.77 2.00 -0.66
CA TYR A 239 -12.18 0.78 -0.09
C TYR A 239 -12.25 0.71 1.44
N LEU A 240 -12.40 1.84 2.14
CA LEU A 240 -12.55 1.89 3.59
C LEU A 240 -13.99 1.72 4.04
N GLN A 241 -14.97 2.00 3.18
CA GLN A 241 -16.40 1.90 3.52
C GLN A 241 -16.79 0.54 4.12
N ARG A 242 -16.16 -0.56 3.65
CA ARG A 242 -16.41 -1.91 4.16
C ARG A 242 -15.83 -2.17 5.56
N LEU A 243 -14.87 -1.36 5.99
CA LEU A 243 -14.15 -1.48 7.25
C LEU A 243 -14.70 -0.51 8.32
N GLU A 244 -15.37 0.55 7.90
CA GLU A 244 -15.90 1.59 8.77
C GLU A 244 -16.80 1.02 9.89
N GLY A 245 -16.46 1.38 11.14
CA GLY A 245 -17.18 0.93 12.34
C GLY A 245 -17.00 -0.56 12.70
N ARG A 246 -16.21 -1.32 11.94
CA ARG A 246 -16.01 -2.77 12.15
C ARG A 246 -14.62 -3.12 12.69
N CYS A 247 -13.67 -2.20 12.57
CA CYS A 247 -12.27 -2.37 12.98
C CYS A 247 -12.04 -2.11 14.48
N ILE A 248 -12.69 -2.86 15.36
CA ILE A 248 -12.67 -2.66 16.83
C ILE A 248 -11.30 -2.96 17.50
N SER A 249 -10.41 -3.67 16.80
CA SER A 249 -9.07 -4.00 17.30
C SER A 249 -7.98 -3.11 16.72
N LEU A 250 -8.32 -2.17 15.84
CA LEU A 250 -7.33 -1.39 15.11
C LEU A 250 -6.54 -0.48 16.06
N ARG A 251 -5.22 -0.66 16.08
CA ARG A 251 -4.28 0.11 16.89
C ARG A 251 -3.40 1.01 16.05
N ARG A 252 -3.09 0.62 14.81
CA ARG A 252 -2.29 1.43 13.88
C ARG A 252 -3.00 1.58 12.55
N LEU A 253 -3.07 2.83 12.09
CA LEU A 253 -3.61 3.20 10.79
C LEU A 253 -2.57 4.09 10.10
N ALA A 254 -2.16 3.72 8.89
CA ALA A 254 -1.40 4.58 8.01
C ALA A 254 -2.14 4.79 6.69
N LEU A 255 -2.41 6.05 6.36
CA LEU A 255 -2.97 6.47 5.09
C LEU A 255 -1.93 7.34 4.39
N ARG A 256 -1.18 6.75 3.47
CA ARG A 256 -0.21 7.46 2.64
C ARG A 256 -0.74 7.55 1.24
N SER A 257 -0.74 8.73 0.66
CA SER A 257 -1.24 8.89 -0.68
C SER A 257 -0.71 10.14 -1.36
N ALA A 258 -0.57 10.09 -2.68
CA ALA A 258 -0.51 11.30 -3.48
C ALA A 258 -1.80 12.13 -3.31
N GLY A 259 -1.67 13.46 -3.28
CA GLY A 259 -2.76 14.42 -3.38
C GLY A 259 -2.71 15.21 -4.68
N GLN A 260 -3.79 15.93 -4.97
CA GLN A 260 -3.84 16.89 -6.08
C GLN A 260 -3.17 18.20 -5.65
N ASP A 261 -2.18 18.64 -6.43
CA ASP A 261 -1.43 19.87 -6.12
C ASP A 261 -2.27 21.13 -6.38
N TYR A 262 -3.05 21.17 -7.47
CA TYR A 262 -3.79 22.36 -7.87
C TYR A 262 -5.10 22.05 -8.59
N ASP A 263 -5.99 23.05 -8.60
CA ASP A 263 -7.31 22.96 -9.23
C ASP A 263 -7.13 22.88 -10.76
N GLY A 264 -7.72 21.86 -11.40
CA GLY A 264 -7.62 21.65 -12.86
C GLY A 264 -6.49 20.74 -13.33
N ASP A 265 -5.87 19.96 -12.45
CA ASP A 265 -5.03 18.84 -12.85
C ASP A 265 -5.88 17.81 -13.64
N PHE A 266 -5.54 17.63 -14.93
CA PHE A 266 -6.28 16.79 -15.87
C PHE A 266 -6.28 15.30 -15.49
N PHE A 267 -5.38 14.88 -14.61
CA PHE A 267 -5.28 13.51 -14.12
C PHE A 267 -6.10 13.25 -12.85
N TRP A 268 -6.68 14.30 -12.27
CA TRP A 268 -7.43 14.23 -11.03
C TRP A 268 -8.86 14.70 -11.23
N SER A 269 -9.80 13.88 -10.79
CA SER A 269 -11.18 14.33 -10.61
C SER A 269 -11.32 14.97 -9.24
N ASP A 270 -11.66 16.26 -9.21
CA ASP A 270 -11.86 16.99 -7.96
C ASP A 270 -12.92 16.33 -7.07
N ALA A 271 -13.97 15.80 -7.67
CA ALA A 271 -15.07 15.12 -6.99
C ALA A 271 -14.62 13.78 -6.40
N ILE A 272 -13.82 13.00 -7.13
CA ILE A 272 -13.24 11.74 -6.63
C ILE A 272 -12.36 12.02 -5.44
N ASP A 273 -11.44 12.97 -5.58
CA ASP A 273 -10.49 13.24 -4.52
C ASP A 273 -11.19 13.81 -3.29
N GLU A 274 -12.14 14.74 -3.46
CA GLU A 274 -12.98 15.19 -2.34
C GLU A 274 -13.68 14.02 -1.63
N GLN A 275 -14.28 13.09 -2.38
CA GLN A 275 -14.97 11.94 -1.79
C GLN A 275 -14.02 11.00 -1.04
N ARG A 276 -12.79 10.83 -1.54
CA ARG A 276 -11.73 10.07 -0.87
C ARG A 276 -11.38 10.67 0.50
N TYR A 277 -11.27 12.00 0.61
CA TYR A 277 -10.98 12.66 1.89
C TYR A 277 -12.15 12.54 2.87
N LYS A 278 -13.39 12.61 2.38
CA LYS A 278 -14.59 12.35 3.21
C LYS A 278 -14.59 10.92 3.74
N GLU A 279 -14.24 9.95 2.90
CA GLU A 279 -14.09 8.55 3.30
C GLU A 279 -13.00 8.38 4.36
N TYR A 280 -11.82 8.98 4.17
CA TYR A 280 -10.73 8.96 5.17
C TYR A 280 -11.20 9.54 6.51
N ALA A 281 -11.84 10.71 6.47
CA ALA A 281 -12.41 11.37 7.64
C ALA A 281 -13.41 10.48 8.38
N SER A 282 -14.34 9.83 7.66
CA SER A 282 -15.33 8.93 8.24
C SER A 282 -14.69 7.71 8.88
N PHE A 283 -13.73 7.08 8.17
CA PHE A 283 -13.03 5.91 8.68
C PHE A 283 -12.21 6.22 9.93
N ILE A 284 -11.42 7.30 9.91
CA ILE A 284 -10.64 7.78 11.07
C ILE A 284 -11.56 8.01 12.26
N ARG A 285 -12.70 8.67 12.06
CA ARG A 285 -13.70 8.89 13.12
C ARG A 285 -14.19 7.56 13.71
N SER A 286 -14.42 6.56 12.86
CA SER A 286 -14.95 5.26 13.28
C SER A 286 -13.97 4.42 14.12
N VAL A 287 -12.65 4.61 13.93
CA VAL A 287 -11.60 3.85 14.65
C VAL A 287 -10.92 4.65 15.77
N ARG A 288 -11.31 5.92 15.98
CA ARG A 288 -10.66 6.84 16.93
C ARG A 288 -10.55 6.29 18.36
N GLY A 289 -11.52 5.50 18.80
CA GLY A 289 -11.58 4.97 20.16
C GLY A 289 -10.53 3.91 20.47
N THR A 290 -9.95 3.29 19.44
CA THR A 290 -9.04 2.15 19.57
C THR A 290 -7.63 2.47 19.07
N LEU A 291 -7.50 3.52 18.26
CA LEU A 291 -6.28 3.88 17.57
C LEU A 291 -5.21 4.40 18.53
N GLN A 292 -4.03 3.78 18.47
CA GLN A 292 -2.84 4.18 19.23
C GLN A 292 -1.84 4.96 18.39
N HIS A 293 -1.78 4.67 17.08
CA HIS A 293 -0.88 5.32 16.14
C HIS A 293 -1.62 5.65 14.85
N LEU A 294 -1.64 6.94 14.50
CA LEU A 294 -2.16 7.43 13.23
C LEU A 294 -1.01 8.01 12.39
N VAL A 295 -0.89 7.56 11.15
CA VAL A 295 -0.05 8.18 10.14
C VAL A 295 -0.94 8.68 9.01
N PHE A 296 -0.81 9.95 8.68
CA PHE A 296 -1.48 10.55 7.54
C PHE A 296 -0.46 11.30 6.70
N GLU A 297 -0.19 10.81 5.50
CA GLU A 297 0.84 11.34 4.63
C GLU A 297 0.25 11.72 3.28
N GLN A 298 0.59 12.92 2.85
CA GLN A 298 0.20 13.44 1.56
C GLN A 298 1.43 13.72 0.71
N GLY A 299 1.72 12.80 -0.20
CA GLY A 299 2.77 12.98 -1.19
C GLY A 299 2.32 13.87 -2.34
N ILE A 300 3.29 14.40 -3.07
CA ILE A 300 3.07 14.93 -4.41
C ILE A 300 3.11 13.74 -5.37
N ARG A 301 2.23 13.72 -6.37
CA ARG A 301 2.33 12.73 -7.44
C ARG A 301 3.69 12.91 -8.13
N GLN A 302 4.59 11.95 -8.02
CA GLN A 302 5.76 11.94 -8.89
C GLN A 302 5.30 11.48 -10.26
N GLU A 303 5.12 12.43 -11.17
CA GLU A 303 4.81 12.12 -12.56
C GLU A 303 5.97 11.32 -13.16
N LYS A 304 5.62 10.29 -13.94
CA LYS A 304 6.49 9.87 -15.04
C LYS A 304 6.82 11.13 -15.81
N SER A 305 8.08 11.34 -16.13
CA SER A 305 8.66 12.41 -16.95
C SER A 305 7.93 12.63 -18.29
N TYR A 306 6.66 13.00 -18.25
CA TYR A 306 5.85 13.35 -19.40
C TYR A 306 6.15 14.79 -19.73
N ASN A 307 6.25 15.00 -21.04
CA ASN A 307 6.93 16.10 -21.67
C ASN A 307 6.57 17.44 -21.01
N PRO A 308 7.52 18.17 -20.39
CA PRO A 308 7.27 19.51 -19.84
C PRO A 308 6.72 20.49 -20.89
N ILE A 309 6.87 20.13 -22.18
CA ILE A 309 6.34 20.85 -23.33
C ILE A 309 4.80 20.99 -23.28
N SER A 310 4.07 20.00 -22.76
CA SER A 310 2.60 20.06 -22.65
C SER A 310 2.12 21.14 -21.67
N TYR A 311 2.98 21.52 -20.71
CA TYR A 311 2.69 22.54 -19.70
C TYR A 311 3.10 23.96 -20.12
N LEU A 312 3.93 24.12 -21.17
CA LEU A 312 4.41 25.44 -21.63
C LEU A 312 3.30 26.36 -22.17
N GLY A 313 2.12 25.82 -22.48
CA GLY A 313 0.96 26.59 -22.93
C GLY A 313 0.01 27.06 -21.82
N LEU A 314 0.07 26.44 -20.64
CA LEU A 314 -0.81 26.78 -19.52
C LEU A 314 -0.17 27.91 -18.72
N ARG A 315 -0.65 29.14 -18.95
CA ARG A 315 -0.38 30.27 -18.06
C ARG A 315 -1.06 29.99 -16.73
N PHE A 316 -0.40 29.27 -15.83
CA PHE A 316 -0.85 29.15 -14.45
C PHE A 316 -0.83 30.55 -13.83
N SER A 317 -2.00 31.19 -13.77
CA SER A 317 -2.24 32.29 -12.83
C SER A 317 -1.84 31.81 -11.44
N GLN A 318 -1.21 32.67 -10.64
CA GLN A 318 -0.75 32.35 -9.28
C GLN A 318 -1.69 31.38 -8.57
N ILE A 319 -1.24 30.12 -8.45
CA ILE A 319 -2.01 29.11 -7.74
C ILE A 319 -1.80 29.41 -6.25
N GLY A 320 -2.91 29.58 -5.52
CA GLY A 320 -2.92 29.72 -4.06
C GLY A 320 -2.60 28.39 -3.37
N ALA A 321 -3.03 28.17 -2.11
CA ALA A 321 -2.74 26.92 -1.39
C ALA A 321 -3.09 25.65 -2.20
N ARG A 322 -2.30 24.57 -2.01
CA ARG A 322 -2.49 23.32 -2.75
C ARG A 322 -3.85 22.72 -2.47
N THR A 323 -4.45 22.09 -3.46
CA THR A 323 -5.81 21.53 -3.34
C THR A 323 -5.88 20.44 -2.26
N MET A 324 -4.85 19.60 -2.16
CA MET A 324 -4.68 18.62 -1.07
C MET A 324 -4.65 19.26 0.33
N ASP A 325 -3.96 20.40 0.51
CA ASP A 325 -3.91 21.11 1.80
C ASP A 325 -5.29 21.64 2.17
N LYS A 326 -6.00 22.26 1.20
CA LYS A 326 -7.39 22.71 1.39
C LYS A 326 -8.31 21.56 1.80
N ARG A 327 -8.16 20.39 1.17
CA ARG A 327 -8.95 19.19 1.50
C ARG A 327 -8.60 18.62 2.87
N PHE A 328 -7.33 18.61 3.27
CA PHE A 328 -6.92 18.23 4.61
C PHE A 328 -7.59 19.12 5.66
N LEU A 329 -7.49 20.45 5.51
CA LEU A 329 -8.11 21.41 6.41
C LEU A 329 -9.64 21.27 6.48
N LYS A 330 -10.26 21.00 5.33
CA LYS A 330 -11.73 20.91 5.23
C LYS A 330 -12.30 19.60 5.78
N TYR A 331 -11.60 18.47 5.60
CA TYR A 331 -12.17 17.15 5.87
C TYR A 331 -11.44 16.36 6.96
N ILE A 332 -10.12 16.43 7.01
CA ILE A 332 -9.31 15.59 7.91
C ILE A 332 -9.09 16.29 9.24
N LEU A 333 -8.56 17.52 9.22
CA LEU A 333 -8.28 18.30 10.42
C LEU A 333 -9.47 18.36 11.39
N PRO A 334 -10.73 18.61 10.94
CA PRO A 334 -11.87 18.64 11.85
C PRO A 334 -12.02 17.33 12.63
N VAL A 335 -11.86 16.18 11.99
CA VAL A 335 -11.97 14.87 12.67
C VAL A 335 -10.85 14.66 13.67
N LEU A 336 -9.65 15.16 13.37
CA LEU A 336 -8.51 15.06 14.27
C LEU A 336 -8.69 15.90 15.55
N VAL A 337 -9.45 17.00 15.47
CA VAL A 337 -9.68 17.92 16.62
C VAL A 337 -11.05 17.75 17.31
N GLU A 338 -11.99 17.02 16.72
CA GLU A 338 -13.40 16.92 17.16
C GLU A 338 -13.62 16.22 18.50
N GLY A 339 -12.72 15.34 18.96
CA GLY A 339 -13.04 14.52 20.13
C GLY A 339 -11.87 13.89 20.84
N PRO A 340 -12.15 13.24 21.99
CA PRO A 340 -11.11 12.61 22.78
C PRO A 340 -10.51 11.44 22.00
N TRP A 341 -9.19 11.32 22.11
CA TRP A 341 -8.39 10.24 21.56
C TRP A 341 -7.89 9.34 22.70
N PRO A 342 -8.77 8.49 23.28
CA PRO A 342 -8.50 7.84 24.57
C PRO A 342 -7.31 6.88 24.55
N ALA A 343 -7.00 6.31 23.38
CA ALA A 343 -5.92 5.33 23.22
C ALA A 343 -4.71 5.87 22.44
N LEU A 344 -4.81 7.08 21.85
CA LEU A 344 -3.80 7.60 20.94
C LEU A 344 -2.53 7.94 21.71
N LYS A 345 -1.40 7.48 21.19
CA LYS A 345 -0.05 7.75 21.72
C LYS A 345 0.78 8.55 20.73
N MET A 346 0.54 8.36 19.44
CA MET A 346 1.34 8.97 18.38
C MET A 346 0.47 9.36 17.18
N MET A 347 0.68 10.59 16.69
CA MET A 347 0.11 11.08 15.45
C MET A 347 1.21 11.67 14.59
N GLU A 348 1.31 11.20 13.36
CA GLU A 348 2.27 11.66 12.37
C GLU A 348 1.54 12.19 11.14
N ILE A 349 1.79 13.45 10.82
CA ILE A 349 1.20 14.16 9.69
C ILE A 349 2.32 14.65 8.78
N PHE A 350 2.38 14.12 7.56
CA PHE A 350 3.44 14.41 6.61
C PHE A 350 2.92 15.07 5.33
N GLY A 351 3.73 15.98 4.78
CA GLY A 351 3.54 16.52 3.45
C GLY A 351 2.53 17.66 3.34
N LEU A 352 2.12 18.29 4.46
CA LEU A 352 1.24 19.47 4.46
C LEU A 352 2.02 20.77 4.28
N GLY A 353 1.56 21.66 3.41
CA GLY A 353 2.30 22.89 3.11
C GLY A 353 3.63 22.69 2.36
N GLY A 354 3.88 21.48 1.85
CA GLY A 354 5.02 21.16 1.01
C GLY A 354 5.06 21.98 -0.28
N THR A 355 6.26 22.12 -0.84
CA THR A 355 6.46 22.86 -2.09
C THR A 355 5.86 22.06 -3.25
N PRO A 356 4.92 22.63 -4.02
CA PRO A 356 4.40 21.96 -5.22
C PRO A 356 5.51 21.76 -6.25
N GLN A 357 5.20 20.99 -7.30
CA GLN A 357 6.17 20.65 -8.34
C GLN A 357 6.88 21.88 -8.95
N PRO A 358 8.20 21.76 -9.26
CA PRO A 358 9.06 22.90 -9.63
C PRO A 358 8.66 23.63 -10.93
N TYR A 359 7.77 23.05 -11.73
CA TYR A 359 7.32 23.64 -12.99
C TYR A 359 6.08 24.53 -12.86
N ILE A 360 5.54 24.65 -11.64
CA ILE A 360 4.36 25.47 -11.35
C ILE A 360 4.80 26.76 -10.66
N ARG A 361 4.46 27.93 -11.23
CA ARG A 361 4.66 29.22 -10.56
C ARG A 361 3.68 29.36 -9.40
N PHE A 362 4.12 28.97 -8.22
CA PHE A 362 3.31 28.93 -7.02
C PHE A 362 3.53 30.17 -6.15
N THR A 363 2.45 30.70 -5.57
CA THR A 363 2.59 31.58 -4.40
C THR A 363 2.67 30.66 -3.21
N PRO A 364 3.75 30.66 -2.40
CA PRO A 364 3.89 29.77 -1.25
C PRO A 364 2.59 29.69 -0.46
N PRO A 365 2.21 28.49 0.05
CA PRO A 365 1.00 28.40 0.85
C PRO A 365 1.14 29.41 1.98
N ASP A 366 0.03 30.01 2.41
CA ASP A 366 0.07 30.86 3.60
C ASP A 366 0.75 30.05 4.73
N PRO A 367 1.94 30.45 5.22
CA PRO A 367 2.66 29.71 6.25
C PRO A 367 1.80 29.52 7.50
N GLN A 368 0.80 30.39 7.69
CA GLN A 368 -0.16 30.29 8.77
C GLN A 368 -1.01 29.01 8.70
N ILE A 369 -1.25 28.42 7.53
CA ILE A 369 -2.04 27.18 7.40
C ILE A 369 -1.40 26.04 8.20
N PHE A 370 -0.10 25.83 8.02
CA PHE A 370 0.64 24.76 8.70
C PHE A 370 0.74 25.05 10.20
N VAL A 371 1.10 26.28 10.55
CA VAL A 371 1.21 26.73 11.94
C VAL A 371 -0.12 26.57 12.67
N GLU A 372 -1.22 26.94 12.03
CA GLU A 372 -2.56 26.87 12.58
C GLU A 372 -3.04 25.43 12.74
N ALA A 373 -2.85 24.56 11.73
CA ALA A 373 -3.18 23.15 11.83
C ALA A 373 -2.39 22.47 12.97
N LYS A 374 -1.08 22.72 13.05
CA LYS A 374 -0.22 22.21 14.13
C LYS A 374 -0.67 22.70 15.50
N ARG A 375 -1.03 23.98 15.62
CA ARG A 375 -1.54 24.58 16.86
C ARG A 375 -2.87 23.96 17.29
N GLN A 376 -3.81 23.78 16.35
CA GLN A 376 -5.10 23.15 16.62
C GLN A 376 -4.93 21.69 17.09
N LEU A 377 -4.08 20.91 16.41
CA LEU A 377 -3.77 19.54 16.80
C LEU A 377 -3.12 19.46 18.18
N ALA A 378 -2.10 20.29 18.46
CA ALA A 378 -1.44 20.31 19.75
C ALA A 378 -2.41 20.68 20.89
N THR A 379 -3.36 21.58 20.62
CA THR A 379 -4.41 21.95 21.59
C THR A 379 -5.38 20.80 21.84
N ALA A 380 -5.77 20.07 20.79
CA ALA A 380 -6.78 19.01 20.87
C ALA A 380 -6.25 17.68 21.47
N LEU A 381 -5.01 17.31 21.19
CA LEU A 381 -4.46 15.98 21.55
C LEU A 381 -3.94 15.88 22.99
N GLY A 382 -3.73 17.02 23.66
CA GLY A 382 -3.14 17.07 25.00
C GLY A 382 -1.64 16.71 25.01
N GLN A 383 -1.03 16.74 26.20
CA GLN A 383 0.43 16.61 26.35
C GLN A 383 0.96 15.17 26.24
N ASN A 384 0.07 14.17 26.30
CA ASN A 384 0.45 12.75 26.34
C ASN A 384 0.60 12.11 24.95
N VAL A 385 0.29 12.86 23.88
CA VAL A 385 0.37 12.37 22.49
C VAL A 385 1.62 12.94 21.83
N ILE A 386 2.44 12.07 21.26
CA ILE A 386 3.56 12.49 20.42
C ILE A 386 2.98 12.94 19.08
N LEU A 387 3.10 14.24 18.80
CA LEU A 387 2.66 14.85 17.56
C LEU A 387 3.88 15.19 16.69
N ILE A 388 3.99 14.52 15.54
CA ILE A 388 4.96 14.83 14.49
C ILE A 388 4.20 15.44 13.33
N VAL A 389 4.59 16.66 12.94
CA VAL A 389 4.03 17.36 11.77
C VAL A 389 5.20 17.89 10.97
N GLU A 390 5.34 17.44 9.73
CA GLU A 390 6.44 17.81 8.84
C GLU A 390 5.90 18.27 7.48
N GLU A 391 6.39 19.41 7.00
CA GLU A 391 5.91 20.05 5.77
C GLU A 391 6.31 19.27 4.51
N ASN A 392 7.48 18.64 4.56
CA ASN A 392 8.01 17.77 3.54
C ASN A 392 8.58 16.54 4.21
N SER A 393 8.12 15.36 3.81
CA SER A 393 8.95 14.16 3.91
C SER A 393 10.25 14.48 3.16
N PRO A 394 11.44 14.19 3.70
CA PRO A 394 12.70 14.54 3.05
C PRO A 394 12.75 13.89 1.67
N THR A 395 12.32 14.64 0.64
CA THR A 395 12.84 14.45 -0.71
C THR A 395 14.33 14.56 -0.54
N VAL A 396 14.99 13.41 -0.70
CA VAL A 396 16.44 13.25 -0.80
C VAL A 396 16.98 14.51 -1.46
N ASP A 397 17.85 15.23 -0.75
CA ASP A 397 18.52 16.43 -1.24
C ASP A 397 19.40 15.98 -2.43
N ILE A 398 18.84 16.01 -3.64
CA ILE A 398 19.54 15.68 -4.89
C ILE A 398 20.38 16.89 -5.24
N ARG A 399 21.63 16.89 -4.78
CA ARG A 399 22.69 17.77 -5.31
C ARG A 399 23.39 17.12 -6.49
#